data_AF-F4R3E1-F1
#
_entry.id   AF-F4R3E1-F1
#
_cell.length_a   1.000
_cell.length_b   1.000
_cell.length_c   1.000
_cell.angle_alpha   90.00
_cell.angle_beta   90.00
_cell.angle_gamma   90.00
#
_symmetry.space_group_name_H-M   'P 1'
#
loop_
_entity.id
_entity.type
_entity.pdbx_description
1 polymer ?
#
loop_
_entity_poly.entity_id
_entity_poly.type
_entity_poly.pdbx_seq_one_letter_code
_entity_poly.pdbx_strand_id
1 'polypeptide(L)'
;MFHFIHKFLTRFPNYFSSDFLELINPIYYPPIFNSPHLSNSLNDLWSHRWHPILKRSFLTLGGKPTFWFFNQFLGLNFKLSQLAGLIGTFLASGILHEYAVFALLHPVNPLDHLFDHSPALLYYFIAQSLAIIFESFLPKKFSRVFFIVFSMWICKPFINRYILDAKILD
;
A
#
# COMPACT_ATOMS: atom_id res chain seq x y z
N MET A 1 12.30 -20.13 3.49
CA MET A 1 12.32 -20.37 4.95
C MET A 1 10.94 -20.76 5.48
N PHE A 2 9.91 -19.91 5.39
CA PHE A 2 8.56 -20.20 5.91
C PHE A 2 7.88 -21.45 5.33
N HIS A 3 8.11 -21.78 4.05
CA HIS A 3 7.56 -23.01 3.45
C HIS A 3 8.01 -24.29 4.17
N PHE A 4 9.29 -24.38 4.53
CA PHE A 4 9.84 -25.55 5.23
C PHE A 4 9.34 -25.62 6.67
N ILE A 5 9.27 -24.48 7.36
CA ILE A 5 8.78 -24.38 8.73
C ILE A 5 7.30 -24.78 8.79
N HIS A 6 6.45 -24.18 7.95
CA HIS A 6 5.03 -24.51 7.88
C HIS A 6 4.81 -26.00 7.56
N LYS A 7 5.49 -26.54 6.55
CA LYS A 7 5.39 -27.96 6.17
C LYS A 7 5.88 -28.91 7.28
N PHE A 8 6.84 -28.48 8.09
CA PHE A 8 7.31 -29.26 9.24
C PHE A 8 6.28 -29.24 10.37
N LEU A 9 5.74 -28.06 10.71
CA LEU A 9 4.79 -27.89 11.81
C LEU A 9 3.43 -28.54 11.51
N THR A 10 2.97 -28.55 10.26
CA THR A 10 1.73 -29.25 9.88
C THR A 10 1.78 -30.78 10.06
N ARG A 11 2.97 -31.36 10.27
CA ARG A 11 3.12 -32.79 10.64
C ARG A 11 2.73 -33.08 12.09
N PHE A 12 2.60 -32.05 12.91
CA PHE A 12 2.26 -32.15 14.34
C PHE A 12 0.94 -31.43 14.65
N PRO A 13 -0.19 -31.78 14.00
CA PRO A 13 -1.44 -31.04 14.10
C PRO A 13 -2.05 -31.03 15.52
N ASN A 14 -1.68 -31.99 16.37
CA ASN A 14 -2.17 -32.05 17.75
C ASN A 14 -1.42 -31.11 18.71
N TYR A 15 -0.31 -30.51 18.28
CA TYR A 15 0.53 -29.63 19.11
C TYR A 15 0.33 -28.15 18.80
N PHE A 16 -0.24 -27.82 17.64
CA PHE A 16 -0.43 -26.44 17.18
C PHE A 16 -1.88 -26.21 16.79
N SER A 17 -2.44 -25.05 17.16
CA SER A 17 -3.79 -24.68 16.74
C SER A 17 -3.85 -24.50 15.21
N SER A 18 -5.02 -24.78 14.63
CA SER A 18 -5.29 -24.51 13.21
C SER A 18 -5.01 -23.06 12.83
N ASP A 19 -5.35 -22.13 13.74
CA ASP A 19 -5.19 -20.69 13.52
C ASP A 19 -3.71 -20.29 13.45
N PHE A 20 -2.86 -20.91 14.29
CA PHE A 20 -1.43 -20.67 14.26
C PHE A 20 -0.81 -21.19 12.95
N LEU A 21 -1.16 -22.42 12.53
CA LEU A 21 -0.68 -22.99 11.27
C LEU A 21 -1.10 -22.12 10.08
N GLU A 22 -2.34 -21.64 10.09
CA GLU A 22 -2.85 -20.77 9.04
C GLU A 22 -2.18 -19.39 9.03
N LEU A 23 -1.85 -18.83 10.20
CA LEU A 23 -1.12 -17.57 10.32
C LEU A 23 0.23 -17.62 9.61
N ILE A 24 0.98 -18.70 9.77
CA ILE A 24 2.32 -18.86 9.18
C ILE A 24 2.30 -19.49 7.78
N ASN A 25 1.12 -19.67 7.18
CA ASN A 25 0.97 -20.31 5.89
C ASN A 25 1.69 -19.47 4.80
N PRO A 26 2.69 -20.04 4.09
CA PRO A 26 3.52 -19.31 3.14
C PRO A 26 2.73 -18.69 1.97
N ILE A 27 1.51 -19.16 1.70
CA ILE A 27 0.62 -18.57 0.68
C ILE A 27 0.33 -17.09 0.99
N TYR A 28 0.31 -16.70 2.26
CA TYR A 28 0.07 -15.32 2.69
C TYR A 28 1.31 -14.42 2.64
N TYR A 29 2.49 -14.98 2.33
CA TYR A 29 3.76 -14.27 2.33
C TYR A 29 4.39 -14.29 0.92
N PRO A 30 3.79 -13.60 -0.05
CA PRO A 30 4.38 -13.46 -1.38
C PRO A 30 5.72 -12.70 -1.29
N PRO A 31 6.59 -12.81 -2.31
CA PRO A 31 7.81 -12.03 -2.38
C PRO A 31 7.54 -10.53 -2.21
N ILE A 32 8.41 -9.83 -1.47
CA ILE A 32 8.30 -8.38 -1.24
C ILE A 32 8.31 -7.60 -2.56
N PHE A 33 9.07 -8.09 -3.54
CA PHE A 33 9.09 -7.55 -4.90
C PHE A 33 8.92 -8.69 -5.91
N ASN A 34 8.10 -8.43 -6.94
CA ASN A 34 7.92 -9.35 -8.07
C ASN A 34 8.15 -8.60 -9.39
N SER A 35 9.42 -8.32 -9.69
CA SER A 35 9.86 -7.60 -10.90
C SER A 35 9.03 -6.34 -11.19
N PRO A 36 9.03 -5.32 -10.30
CA PRO A 36 8.20 -4.11 -10.44
C PRO A 36 8.51 -3.29 -11.70
N HIS A 37 9.73 -3.38 -12.23
CA HIS A 37 10.14 -2.74 -13.48
C HIS A 37 9.41 -3.31 -14.72
N LEU A 38 8.79 -4.48 -14.61
CA LEU A 38 7.99 -5.10 -15.69
C LEU A 38 6.50 -4.75 -15.61
N SER A 39 6.09 -3.89 -14.68
CA SER A 39 4.69 -3.46 -14.55
C SER A 39 4.22 -2.76 -15.82
N ASN A 40 3.02 -3.13 -16.30
CA ASN A 40 2.41 -2.48 -17.46
C ASN A 40 1.30 -1.48 -17.07
N SER A 41 0.96 -1.39 -15.79
CA SER A 41 -0.09 -0.52 -15.26
C SER A 41 0.16 -0.21 -13.78
N LEU A 42 -0.47 0.85 -13.27
CA LEU A 42 -0.42 1.17 -11.84
C LEU A 42 -1.08 0.09 -11.00
N ASN A 43 -2.21 -0.43 -11.47
CA ASN A 43 -2.89 -1.52 -10.78
C ASN A 43 -1.99 -2.77 -10.68
N ASP A 44 -1.26 -3.14 -11.73
CA ASP A 44 -0.36 -4.29 -11.71
C ASP A 44 0.81 -4.08 -10.75
N LEU A 45 1.40 -2.87 -10.75
CA LEU A 45 2.45 -2.49 -9.82
C LEU A 45 2.02 -2.69 -8.37
N TRP A 46 0.94 -2.03 -7.95
CA TRP A 46 0.50 -2.00 -6.55
C TRP A 46 -0.22 -3.27 -6.10
N SER A 47 -0.84 -4.02 -7.02
CA SER A 47 -1.58 -5.23 -6.66
C SER A 47 -0.70 -6.49 -6.57
N HIS A 48 0.41 -6.56 -7.31
CA HIS A 48 1.16 -7.80 -7.49
C HIS A 48 2.68 -7.67 -7.42
N ARG A 49 3.25 -6.49 -7.70
CA ARG A 49 4.70 -6.39 -7.96
C ARG A 49 5.48 -5.57 -6.93
N TRP A 50 4.82 -4.63 -6.26
CA TRP A 50 5.41 -3.77 -5.24
C TRP A 50 4.78 -4.04 -3.88
N HIS A 51 5.57 -4.58 -2.95
CA HIS A 51 5.16 -4.92 -1.58
C HIS A 51 3.80 -5.67 -1.48
N PRO A 52 3.53 -6.72 -2.29
CA PRO A 52 2.23 -7.40 -2.28
C PRO A 52 1.89 -8.02 -0.92
N ILE A 53 2.90 -8.33 -0.10
CA ILE A 53 2.76 -8.78 1.28
C ILE A 53 1.97 -7.79 2.17
N LEU A 54 2.09 -6.48 1.93
CA LEU A 54 1.41 -5.44 2.72
C LEU A 54 -0.05 -5.20 2.29
N LYS A 55 -0.42 -5.66 1.09
CA LYS A 55 -1.74 -5.44 0.49
C LYS A 55 -2.86 -5.89 1.40
N ARG A 56 -2.75 -7.08 1.99
CA ARG A 56 -3.78 -7.63 2.90
C ARG A 56 -3.97 -6.75 4.13
N SER A 57 -2.88 -6.25 4.71
CA SER A 57 -2.91 -5.36 5.88
C SER A 57 -3.62 -4.06 5.55
N PHE A 58 -3.26 -3.39 4.46
CA PHE A 58 -3.92 -2.13 4.08
C PHE A 58 -5.37 -2.31 3.65
N LEU A 59 -5.72 -3.41 2.97
CA LEU A 59 -7.11 -3.73 2.68
C LEU A 59 -7.91 -3.97 3.96
N THR A 60 -7.31 -4.53 4.99
CA THR A 60 -8.00 -4.85 6.25
C THR A 60 -8.14 -3.62 7.15
N LEU A 61 -7.10 -2.79 7.22
CA LEU A 61 -7.03 -1.62 8.10
C LEU A 61 -7.64 -0.36 7.47
N GLY A 62 -7.56 -0.21 6.15
CA GLY A 62 -8.09 0.94 5.42
C GLY A 62 -9.25 0.56 4.51
N GLY A 63 -9.04 -0.38 3.59
CA GLY A 63 -10.00 -0.64 2.53
C GLY A 63 -11.37 -1.13 2.98
N LYS A 64 -11.42 -2.15 3.84
CA LYS A 64 -12.68 -2.73 4.36
C LYS A 64 -13.45 -1.75 5.25
N PRO A 65 -12.83 -1.06 6.24
CA PRO A 65 -13.53 -0.06 7.03
C PRO A 65 -14.10 1.07 6.18
N THR A 66 -13.32 1.60 5.22
CA THR A 66 -13.80 2.67 4.34
C THR A 66 -14.93 2.17 3.42
N PHE A 67 -14.79 1.00 2.80
CA PHE A 67 -15.88 0.39 2.02
C PHE A 67 -17.15 0.25 2.86
N TRP A 68 -17.03 -0.31 4.07
CA TRP A 68 -18.16 -0.55 4.96
C TRP A 68 -18.85 0.76 5.35
N PHE A 69 -18.08 1.78 5.72
CA PHE A 69 -18.61 3.09 6.08
C PHE A 69 -19.40 3.72 4.93
N PHE A 70 -18.82 3.79 3.73
CA PHE A 70 -19.51 4.39 2.59
C PHE A 70 -20.72 3.56 2.11
N ASN A 71 -20.66 2.23 2.21
CA ASN A 71 -21.74 1.36 1.77
C ASN A 71 -22.90 1.27 2.77
N GLN A 72 -22.59 1.06 4.05
CA GLN A 72 -23.59 0.78 5.09
C GLN A 72 -24.06 2.04 5.79
N PHE A 73 -23.14 2.97 6.11
CA PHE A 73 -23.48 4.16 6.86
C PHE A 73 -23.99 5.29 5.97
N LEU A 74 -23.32 5.54 4.84
CA LEU A 74 -23.73 6.58 3.88
C LEU A 74 -24.70 6.08 2.80
N GLY A 75 -24.93 4.77 2.71
CA GLY A 75 -25.84 4.17 1.74
C GLY A 75 -25.44 4.37 0.27
N LEU A 76 -24.14 4.57 -0.01
CA LEU A 76 -23.68 4.73 -1.39
C LEU A 76 -23.78 3.41 -2.16
N ASN A 77 -23.88 3.52 -3.49
CA ASN A 77 -23.86 2.34 -4.35
C ASN A 77 -22.55 1.55 -4.19
N PHE A 78 -22.64 0.25 -4.45
CA PHE A 78 -21.53 -0.69 -4.26
C PHE A 78 -20.25 -0.30 -5.01
N LYS A 79 -20.37 0.27 -6.23
CA LYS A 79 -19.21 0.69 -7.03
C LYS A 79 -18.49 1.87 -6.40
N LEU A 80 -19.21 2.90 -5.97
CA LEU A 80 -18.64 4.06 -5.29
C LEU A 80 -17.98 3.64 -3.97
N SER A 81 -18.61 2.74 -3.22
CA SER A 81 -18.05 2.17 -1.99
C SER A 81 -16.75 1.39 -2.27
N GLN A 82 -16.64 0.67 -3.38
CA GLN A 82 -15.37 0.03 -3.80
C GLN A 82 -14.28 1.05 -4.09
N LEU A 83 -14.60 2.15 -4.79
CA LEU A 83 -13.63 3.23 -5.03
C LEU A 83 -13.18 3.86 -3.71
N ALA A 84 -14.11 4.08 -2.77
CA ALA A 84 -13.79 4.55 -1.44
C ALA A 84 -12.87 3.56 -0.70
N GLY A 85 -13.11 2.24 -0.81
CA GLY A 85 -12.23 1.21 -0.26
C GLY A 85 -10.83 1.22 -0.89
N LEU A 86 -10.71 1.47 -2.19
CA LEU A 86 -9.40 1.64 -2.84
C LEU A 86 -8.67 2.85 -2.26
N ILE A 87 -9.34 4.01 -2.18
CA ILE A 87 -8.76 5.23 -1.60
C ILE A 87 -8.37 5.01 -0.14
N GLY A 88 -9.23 4.36 0.66
CA GLY A 88 -8.97 4.02 2.07
C GLY A 88 -7.76 3.11 2.25
N THR A 89 -7.53 2.17 1.33
CA THR A 89 -6.34 1.31 1.32
C THR A 89 -5.07 2.13 1.14
N PHE A 90 -5.07 3.06 0.17
CA PHE A 90 -3.92 3.93 -0.08
C PHE A 90 -3.75 5.00 1.00
N LEU A 91 -4.83 5.48 1.61
CA LEU A 91 -4.79 6.38 2.76
C LEU A 91 -4.06 5.73 3.94
N ALA A 92 -4.42 4.49 4.29
CA ALA A 92 -3.74 3.75 5.35
C ALA A 92 -2.25 3.52 5.03
N SER A 93 -1.92 3.24 3.76
CA SER A 93 -0.53 3.15 3.31
C SER A 93 0.21 4.48 3.44
N GLY A 94 -0.41 5.59 3.02
CA GLY A 94 0.17 6.92 3.09
C GLY A 94 0.49 7.35 4.52
N ILE A 95 -0.46 7.17 5.45
CA ILE A 95 -0.26 7.46 6.89
C ILE A 95 0.92 6.65 7.45
N LEU A 96 0.99 5.34 7.14
CA LEU A 96 2.09 4.50 7.60
C LEU A 96 3.45 4.99 7.08
N HIS A 97 3.54 5.35 5.81
CA HIS A 97 4.80 5.80 5.21
C HIS A 97 5.22 7.18 5.72
N GLU A 98 4.27 8.10 5.88
CA GLU A 98 4.50 9.41 6.50
C GLU A 98 5.07 9.22 7.92
N TYR A 99 4.40 8.40 8.74
CA TYR A 99 4.86 8.07 10.08
C TYR A 99 6.24 7.41 10.09
N ALA A 100 6.49 6.45 9.19
CA ALA A 100 7.78 5.76 9.13
C ALA A 100 8.94 6.72 8.84
N VAL A 101 8.75 7.69 7.94
CA VAL A 101 9.78 8.69 7.64
C VAL A 101 9.98 9.64 8.83
N PHE A 102 8.91 10.13 9.45
CA PHE A 102 9.03 10.98 10.63
C PHE A 102 9.64 10.27 11.84
N ALA A 103 9.32 9.00 12.05
CA ALA A 103 9.95 8.18 13.08
C ALA A 103 11.46 8.01 12.88
N LEU A 104 11.93 8.04 11.63
CA LEU A 104 13.36 8.02 11.30
C LEU A 104 14.02 9.39 11.50
N LEU A 105 13.34 10.48 11.12
CA LEU A 105 13.87 11.85 11.21
C LEU A 105 13.82 12.43 12.63
N HIS A 106 12.77 12.10 13.38
CA HIS A 106 12.45 12.62 14.72
C HIS A 106 12.14 11.45 15.66
N PRO A 107 13.16 10.73 16.16
CA PRO A 107 12.95 9.54 16.98
C PRO A 107 12.30 9.84 18.34
N VAL A 108 12.36 11.09 18.81
CA VAL A 108 11.66 11.56 20.01
C VAL A 108 10.35 12.21 19.58
N ASN A 109 9.22 11.69 20.07
CA ASN A 109 7.85 12.15 19.78
C ASN A 109 7.52 12.33 18.27
N PRO A 110 7.64 11.28 17.45
CA PRO A 110 7.39 11.38 16.01
C PRO A 110 5.95 11.75 15.64
N LEU A 111 4.99 11.50 16.53
CA LEU A 111 3.58 11.81 16.30
C LEU A 111 3.30 13.32 16.35
N ASP A 112 4.05 14.07 17.15
CA ASP A 112 3.87 15.52 17.29
C ASP A 112 4.21 16.24 15.98
N HIS A 113 5.12 15.66 15.20
CA HIS A 113 5.62 16.23 13.95
C HIS A 113 4.95 15.69 12.69
N LEU A 114 4.00 14.75 12.82
CA LEU A 114 3.44 13.99 11.70
C LEU A 114 2.74 14.89 10.66
N PHE A 115 2.19 16.04 11.08
CA PHE A 115 1.45 16.97 10.22
C PHE A 115 1.90 18.44 10.38
N ASP A 116 3.05 18.69 11.03
CA ASP A 116 3.62 20.04 11.13
C ASP A 116 3.95 20.64 9.75
N HIS A 117 4.10 19.78 8.74
CA HIS A 117 4.39 20.13 7.37
C HIS A 117 3.47 19.42 6.38
N SER A 118 3.52 19.83 5.11
CA SER A 118 2.73 19.21 4.04
C SER A 118 3.07 17.70 3.93
N PRO A 119 2.09 16.80 4.09
CA PRO A 119 2.33 15.36 4.14
C PRO A 119 2.52 14.81 2.73
N ALA A 120 3.74 14.93 2.21
CA ALA A 120 4.05 14.67 0.81
C ALA A 120 3.94 13.18 0.45
N LEU A 121 4.18 12.26 1.39
CA LEU A 121 3.96 10.82 1.17
C LEU A 121 2.47 10.49 1.15
N LEU A 122 1.69 11.07 2.05
CA LEU A 122 0.24 10.91 2.01
C LEU A 122 -0.32 11.39 0.66
N TYR A 123 0.11 12.56 0.18
CA TYR A 123 -0.26 13.07 -1.15
C TYR A 123 0.11 12.09 -2.26
N TYR A 124 1.33 11.56 -2.24
CA TYR A 124 1.81 10.56 -3.20
C TYR A 124 0.85 9.37 -3.26
N PHE A 125 0.55 8.73 -2.12
CA PHE A 125 -0.29 7.52 -2.11
C PHE A 125 -1.75 7.80 -2.51
N ILE A 126 -2.33 8.93 -2.09
CA ILE A 126 -3.68 9.30 -2.53
C ILE A 126 -3.70 9.50 -4.05
N ALA A 127 -2.71 10.20 -4.61
CA ALA A 127 -2.60 10.38 -6.06
C ALA A 127 -2.48 9.05 -6.80
N GLN A 128 -1.76 8.05 -6.26
CA GLN A 128 -1.70 6.70 -6.84
C GLN A 128 -3.09 6.05 -6.95
N SER A 129 -3.91 6.15 -5.90
CA SER A 129 -5.26 5.57 -5.92
C SER A 129 -6.16 6.22 -6.98
N LEU A 130 -6.11 7.54 -7.10
CA LEU A 130 -6.87 8.29 -8.11
C LEU A 130 -6.38 7.98 -9.52
N ALA A 131 -5.07 7.83 -9.69
CA ALA A 131 -4.48 7.47 -10.98
C ALA A 131 -4.85 6.05 -11.41
N ILE A 132 -5.01 5.09 -10.49
CA ILE A 132 -5.55 3.75 -10.80
C ILE A 132 -7.00 3.85 -11.29
N ILE A 133 -7.82 4.68 -10.64
CA ILE A 133 -9.21 4.90 -11.05
C ILE A 133 -9.24 5.52 -12.45
N PHE A 134 -8.43 6.54 -12.70
CA PHE A 134 -8.31 7.16 -14.01
C PHE A 134 -7.81 6.18 -15.07
N GLU A 135 -6.79 5.39 -14.76
CA GLU A 135 -6.23 4.35 -15.63
C GLU A 135 -7.28 3.31 -16.05
N SER A 136 -8.26 3.02 -15.18
CA SER A 136 -9.35 2.08 -15.51
C SER A 136 -10.24 2.54 -16.67
N PHE A 137 -10.26 3.84 -16.97
CA PHE A 137 -10.98 4.42 -18.11
C PHE A 137 -10.09 4.57 -19.35
N LEU A 138 -8.76 4.42 -19.21
CA LEU A 138 -7.83 4.52 -20.34
C LEU A 138 -7.83 3.23 -21.17
N PRO A 139 -7.71 3.34 -22.51
CA PRO A 139 -7.43 2.17 -23.34
C PRO A 139 -6.14 1.47 -22.90
N LYS A 140 -6.16 0.14 -22.79
CA LYS A 140 -5.01 -0.67 -22.30
C LYS A 140 -3.68 -0.35 -22.98
N LYS A 141 -3.69 0.00 -24.27
CA LYS A 141 -2.49 0.39 -25.03
C LYS A 141 -1.78 1.63 -24.48
N PHE A 142 -2.49 2.52 -23.80
CA PHE A 142 -1.94 3.75 -23.19
C PHE A 142 -1.60 3.59 -21.71
N SER A 143 -2.10 2.55 -21.03
CA SER A 143 -1.89 2.34 -19.59
C SER A 143 -0.42 2.29 -19.22
N ARG A 144 0.45 1.62 -20.01
CA ARG A 144 1.89 1.56 -19.72
C ARG A 144 2.56 2.93 -19.81
N VAL A 145 2.23 3.73 -20.83
CA VAL A 145 2.80 5.07 -21.01
C VAL A 145 2.33 5.98 -19.88
N PHE A 146 1.03 5.95 -19.56
CA PHE A 146 0.45 6.68 -18.45
C PHE A 146 1.14 6.32 -17.13
N PHE A 147 1.25 5.02 -16.83
CA PHE A 147 1.95 4.50 -15.66
C PHE A 147 3.35 5.08 -15.51
N ILE A 148 4.18 5.04 -16.56
CA ILE A 148 5.57 5.53 -16.51
C ILE A 148 5.61 7.04 -16.28
N VAL A 149 4.86 7.81 -17.09
CA VAL A 149 4.86 9.28 -17.01
C VAL A 149 4.31 9.76 -15.67
N PHE A 150 3.19 9.19 -15.22
CA PHE A 150 2.59 9.52 -13.93
C PHE A 150 3.53 9.19 -12.77
N SER A 151 4.15 8.00 -12.78
CA SER A 151 5.08 7.58 -11.72
C SER A 151 6.30 8.50 -11.64
N MET A 152 6.84 8.94 -12.77
CA MET A 152 7.95 9.91 -12.78
C MET A 152 7.53 11.28 -12.25
N TRP A 153 6.36 11.76 -12.68
CA TRP A 153 5.85 13.08 -12.27
C TRP A 153 5.53 13.16 -10.79
N ILE A 154 4.83 12.14 -10.26
CA ILE A 154 4.32 12.14 -8.88
C ILE A 154 5.42 11.97 -7.83
N CYS A 155 6.61 11.48 -8.21
CA CYS A 155 7.76 11.38 -7.31
C CYS A 155 8.41 12.74 -6.98
N LYS A 156 8.16 13.78 -7.78
CA LYS A 156 8.87 15.08 -7.63
C LYS A 156 8.65 15.76 -6.26
N PRO A 157 7.42 15.87 -5.73
CA PRO A 157 7.21 16.44 -4.40
C PRO A 157 7.91 15.66 -3.29
N PHE A 158 7.92 14.32 -3.39
CA PHE A 158 8.60 13.44 -2.43
C PHE A 158 10.12 13.65 -2.44
N ILE A 159 10.74 13.64 -3.62
CA ILE A 159 12.20 13.81 -3.77
C ILE A 159 12.61 15.16 -3.21
N ASN A 160 11.91 16.23 -3.61
CA ASN A 160 12.23 17.58 -3.13
C ASN A 160 12.18 17.64 -1.61
N ARG A 161 11.11 17.10 -1.00
CA ARG A 161 10.90 17.25 0.44
C ARG A 161 11.85 16.42 1.30
N TYR A 162 11.95 15.12 1.04
CA TYR A 162 12.66 14.22 1.97
C TYR A 162 14.09 13.92 1.54
N ILE A 163 14.43 14.06 0.26
CA ILE A 163 15.80 13.81 -0.19
C ILE A 163 16.58 15.11 -0.24
N LEU A 164 16.03 16.16 -0.86
CA LEU A 164 16.75 17.43 -1.03
C LEU A 164 16.64 18.33 0.20
N ASP A 165 15.43 18.60 0.70
CA ASP A 165 15.23 19.57 1.78
C ASP A 165 15.59 19.00 3.16
N ALA A 166 15.32 17.71 3.40
CA ALA A 166 15.56 17.07 4.69
C ALA A 166 17.01 16.60 4.90
N LYS A 167 17.92 16.85 3.94
CA LYS A 167 19.36 16.52 4.02
C LYS A 167 19.67 15.11 4.53
N ILE A 168 18.86 14.11 4.17
CA ILE A 168 19.09 12.71 4.58
C ILE A 168 20.42 12.15 4.02
N LEU A 169 21.01 12.82 3.02
CA LEU A 169 22.25 12.44 2.35
C LEU A 169 23.48 13.28 2.75
N ASP A 170 23.34 14.23 3.68
CA ASP A 170 24.47 14.96 4.30
C ASP A 170 24.81 14.35 5.68
#